data_AF-G0R6K4-F1
#
_entry.id   AF-G0R6K4-F1
#
_cell.length_a   1.000
_cell.length_b   1.000
_cell.length_c   1.000
_cell.angle_alpha   90.00
_cell.angle_beta   90.00
_cell.angle_gamma   90.00
#
_symmetry.space_group_name_H-M   'P 1'
#
loop_
_entity.id
_entity.type
_entity.pdbx_description
1 polymer ?
#
loop_
_entity_poly.entity_id
_entity_poly.type
_entity_poly.pdbx_seq_one_letter_code
_entity_poly.pdbx_strand_id
1 'polypeptide(L)'
;MENGNQFKIYDFMFPGSQTAKLVKVQCLDDYTYFPFIDIFKRTGIPICSPVVNLIGARENNRGKFFAGLTRACFNSDAVIIDNGIFSGCEKQAQRKGLKLIGIAPENDIQFPKVNQNQFNQNELSKGHTQFFLLTDCQWSQEVLFKLLLALKIAQGNLNKNPNHQKIVNILLGDSDQYIEEVRLAVEFDQVVLIVPGSLICNRLIKEANGTIQQRQSQIDDEYIDKIMGNNR
;
A
#
# COMPACT_ATOMS: atom_id res chain seq x y z
N MET A 1 18.30 24.39 13.39
CA MET A 1 18.18 22.96 13.72
C MET A 1 19.11 22.24 12.77
N GLU A 2 20.10 21.51 13.27
CA GLU A 2 20.97 20.72 12.41
C GLU A 2 20.11 19.73 11.63
N ASN A 3 20.16 19.80 10.29
CA ASN A 3 19.53 18.81 9.41
C ASN A 3 20.28 17.49 9.59
N GLY A 4 20.01 16.78 10.70
CA GLY A 4 20.36 15.38 10.83
C GLY A 4 19.85 14.64 9.60
N ASN A 5 20.65 13.73 9.04
CA ASN A 5 20.29 12.98 7.85
C ASN A 5 18.99 12.21 8.10
N GLN A 6 17.85 12.76 7.66
CA GLN A 6 16.51 12.20 7.80
C GLN A 6 16.36 10.83 7.13
N PHE A 7 17.27 10.50 6.21
CA PHE A 7 17.33 9.19 5.57
C PHE A 7 18.75 8.78 5.18
N LYS A 8 18.95 7.47 5.00
CA LYS A 8 20.17 6.87 4.44
C LYS A 8 19.79 5.82 3.40
N ILE A 9 20.55 5.73 2.31
CA ILE A 9 20.30 4.78 1.21
C ILE A 9 21.44 3.76 1.17
N TYR A 10 21.06 2.49 1.03
CA TYR A 10 21.95 1.35 0.95
C TYR A 10 21.59 0.48 -0.25
N ASP A 11 22.59 -0.24 -0.76
CA ASP A 11 22.37 -1.42 -1.59
C ASP A 11 22.17 -2.62 -0.66
N PHE A 12 20.99 -3.24 -0.75
CA PHE A 12 20.62 -4.36 0.09
C PHE A 12 20.64 -5.65 -0.73
N MET A 13 21.49 -6.59 -0.31
CA MET A 13 21.68 -7.85 -1.01
C MET A 13 20.96 -8.97 -0.28
N PHE A 14 19.97 -9.56 -0.93
CA PHE A 14 19.39 -10.81 -0.47
C PHE A 14 20.34 -11.97 -0.75
N PRO A 15 20.55 -12.91 0.19
CA PRO A 15 21.32 -14.12 -0.07
C PRO A 15 20.80 -14.87 -1.30
N GLY A 16 21.65 -15.02 -2.33
CA GLY A 16 21.31 -15.74 -3.56
C GLY A 16 20.25 -15.09 -4.45
N SER A 17 19.99 -13.78 -4.31
CA SER A 17 18.95 -13.07 -5.06
C SER A 17 19.45 -11.69 -5.54
N GLN A 18 18.58 -10.96 -6.24
CA GLN A 18 18.88 -9.63 -6.77
C GLN A 18 19.06 -8.59 -5.64
N THR A 19 19.85 -7.55 -5.93
CA THR A 19 20.01 -6.39 -5.07
C THR A 19 18.74 -5.52 -5.10
N ALA A 20 18.27 -5.11 -3.92
CA ALA A 20 17.23 -4.11 -3.73
C ALA A 20 17.86 -2.80 -3.21
N LYS A 21 17.16 -1.67 -3.36
CA LYS A 21 17.53 -0.43 -2.65
C LYS A 21 16.87 -0.42 -1.28
N LEU A 22 17.62 -0.16 -0.23
CA LEU A 22 17.09 -0.01 1.12
C LEU A 22 17.29 1.42 1.60
N VAL A 23 16.20 2.07 1.98
CA VAL A 23 16.18 3.44 2.50
C VAL A 23 15.80 3.36 3.97
N LYS A 24 16.73 3.70 4.86
CA LYS A 24 16.39 3.92 6.27
C LYS A 24 15.87 5.34 6.42
N VAL A 25 14.72 5.50 7.04
CA VAL A 25 14.03 6.77 7.23
C VAL A 25 13.76 6.97 8.71
N GLN A 26 14.00 8.15 9.25
CA GLN A 26 13.57 8.46 10.61
C GLN A 26 12.04 8.52 10.67
N CYS A 27 11.42 7.91 11.68
CA CYS A 27 10.01 8.14 11.94
C CYS A 27 9.79 9.58 12.41
N LEU A 28 8.95 10.32 11.68
CA LEU A 28 8.66 11.73 11.95
C LEU A 28 7.15 11.89 12.09
N ASP A 29 6.74 12.84 12.93
CA ASP A 29 5.34 13.25 13.02
C ASP A 29 4.91 14.07 11.78
N ASP A 30 5.87 14.68 11.08
CA ASP A 30 5.65 15.49 9.89
C ASP A 30 6.72 15.24 8.81
N TYR A 31 6.26 14.94 7.59
CA TYR A 31 7.06 14.71 6.40
C TYR A 31 6.93 15.82 5.35
N THR A 32 6.37 16.99 5.69
CA THR A 32 6.14 18.11 4.78
C THR A 32 7.39 18.51 3.99
N TYR A 33 8.55 18.57 4.64
CA TYR A 33 9.84 18.92 4.04
C TYR A 33 10.72 17.71 3.72
N PHE A 34 10.16 16.49 3.77
CA PHE A 34 10.93 15.28 3.52
C PHE A 34 11.33 15.18 2.03
N PRO A 35 12.61 14.88 1.71
CA PRO A 35 13.15 15.01 0.36
C PRO A 35 12.83 13.80 -0.56
N PHE A 36 11.55 13.49 -0.74
CA PHE A 36 11.07 12.35 -1.55
C PHE A 36 11.66 12.33 -2.97
N ILE A 37 11.68 13.47 -3.66
CA ILE A 37 12.14 13.55 -5.05
C ILE A 37 13.62 13.18 -5.19
N ASP A 38 14.45 13.55 -4.22
CA ASP A 38 15.88 13.22 -4.25
C ASP A 38 16.11 11.74 -3.98
N ILE A 39 15.28 11.13 -3.12
CA ILE A 39 15.28 9.68 -2.93
C ILE A 39 14.89 8.99 -4.24
N PHE A 40 13.81 9.42 -4.91
CA PHE A 40 13.33 8.80 -6.15
C PHE A 40 14.40 8.79 -7.25
N LYS A 41 15.11 9.91 -7.43
CA LYS A 41 16.23 10.01 -8.38
C LYS A 41 17.37 9.03 -8.04
N ARG A 42 17.69 8.87 -6.76
CA ARG A 42 18.80 8.02 -6.29
C ARG A 42 18.46 6.53 -6.27
N THR A 43 17.19 6.18 -6.11
CA THR A 43 16.72 4.79 -6.04
C THR A 43 16.09 4.28 -7.34
N GLY A 44 15.81 5.17 -8.29
CA GLY A 44 15.14 4.83 -9.55
C GLY A 44 13.66 4.47 -9.36
N ILE A 45 13.00 5.06 -8.35
CA ILE A 45 11.54 5.01 -8.21
C ILE A 45 10.96 5.95 -9.27
N PRO A 46 9.97 5.49 -10.07
CA PRO A 46 9.39 6.33 -11.11
C PRO A 46 8.59 7.48 -10.49
N ILE A 47 8.52 8.58 -11.23
CA ILE A 47 7.86 9.82 -10.84
C ILE A 47 6.65 9.99 -11.76
N CYS A 48 5.49 10.35 -11.20
CA CYS A 48 4.23 10.43 -11.94
C CYS A 48 3.80 9.06 -12.50
N SER A 49 3.76 8.04 -11.64
CA SER A 49 3.25 6.70 -11.95
C SER A 49 1.99 6.39 -11.14
N PRO A 50 1.02 5.64 -11.69
CA PRO A 50 -0.09 5.10 -10.89
C PRO A 50 0.45 4.26 -9.74
N VAL A 51 -0.26 4.27 -8.60
CA VAL A 51 0.15 3.51 -7.42
C VAL A 51 -0.96 2.56 -7.01
N VAL A 52 -0.57 1.31 -6.80
CA VAL A 52 -1.40 0.30 -6.16
C VAL A 52 -0.84 0.04 -4.77
N ASN A 53 -1.60 0.40 -3.75
CA ASN A 53 -1.22 0.19 -2.37
C ASN A 53 -1.95 -1.04 -1.81
N LEU A 54 -1.20 -2.05 -1.35
CA LEU A 54 -1.75 -3.25 -0.70
C LEU A 54 -1.85 -3.02 0.80
N ILE A 55 -3.08 -3.15 1.32
CA ILE A 55 -3.41 -2.97 2.73
C ILE A 55 -3.67 -4.34 3.37
N GLY A 56 -2.94 -4.62 4.45
CA GLY A 56 -3.12 -5.83 5.24
C GLY A 56 -2.83 -7.13 4.47
N ALA A 57 -1.90 -7.10 3.53
CA ALA A 57 -1.50 -8.27 2.74
C ALA A 57 -0.53 -9.16 3.55
N ARG A 58 -0.94 -10.38 3.92
CA ARG A 58 -0.08 -11.34 4.64
C ARG A 58 -0.31 -12.80 4.25
N GLU A 59 -1.37 -13.12 3.50
CA GLU A 59 -1.66 -14.50 3.09
C GLU A 59 -1.15 -14.82 1.67
N ASN A 60 -0.59 -16.02 1.50
CA ASN A 60 -0.01 -16.47 0.23
C ASN A 60 -0.95 -17.32 -0.65
N ASN A 61 -2.19 -17.55 -0.21
CA ASN A 61 -3.19 -18.36 -0.90
C ASN A 61 -3.90 -17.62 -2.07
N ARG A 62 -3.55 -16.35 -2.32
CA ARG A 62 -4.19 -15.46 -3.33
C ARG A 62 -3.46 -15.42 -4.67
N GLY A 63 -2.75 -16.48 -5.06
CA GLY A 63 -1.87 -16.48 -6.24
C GLY A 63 -2.53 -16.06 -7.56
N LYS A 64 -3.80 -16.46 -7.81
CA LYS A 64 -4.56 -16.04 -9.01
C LYS A 64 -4.89 -14.55 -8.99
N PHE A 65 -5.25 -14.02 -7.82
CA PHE A 65 -5.52 -12.60 -7.63
C PHE A 65 -4.26 -11.77 -7.90
N PHE A 66 -3.13 -12.11 -7.28
CA PHE A 66 -1.87 -11.39 -7.50
C PHE A 66 -1.36 -11.50 -8.94
N ALA A 67 -1.63 -12.59 -9.65
CA ALA A 67 -1.31 -12.69 -11.08
C ALA A 67 -2.15 -11.72 -11.92
N GLY A 68 -3.44 -11.55 -11.61
CA GLY A 68 -4.30 -10.55 -12.25
C GLY A 68 -3.87 -9.12 -11.92
N LEU A 69 -3.60 -8.86 -10.64
CA LEU A 69 -3.18 -7.55 -10.15
C LEU A 69 -1.87 -7.08 -10.80
N THR A 70 -0.84 -7.93 -10.78
CA THR A 70 0.46 -7.59 -11.37
C THR A 70 0.36 -7.45 -12.89
N ARG A 71 -0.53 -8.18 -13.58
CA ARG A 71 -0.82 -7.94 -15.00
C ARG A 71 -1.43 -6.55 -15.22
N ALA A 72 -2.38 -6.14 -14.39
CA ALA A 72 -2.98 -4.80 -14.49
C ALA A 72 -1.95 -3.70 -14.21
N CYS A 73 -1.11 -3.86 -13.18
CA CYS A 73 -0.04 -2.92 -12.87
C CYS A 73 0.99 -2.82 -14.00
N PHE A 74 1.38 -3.94 -14.60
CA PHE A 74 2.33 -3.97 -15.72
C PHE A 74 1.80 -3.23 -16.94
N ASN A 75 0.53 -3.43 -17.27
CA ASN A 75 -0.10 -2.75 -18.42
C ASN A 75 -0.32 -1.24 -18.21
N SER A 76 -0.16 -0.74 -16.98
CA SER A 76 -0.39 0.65 -16.61
C SER A 76 0.86 1.35 -16.06
N ASP A 77 2.03 0.69 -16.13
CA ASP A 77 3.29 1.15 -15.54
C ASP A 77 3.15 1.58 -14.06
N ALA A 78 2.28 0.87 -13.33
CA ALA A 78 1.99 1.17 -11.94
C ALA A 78 3.07 0.63 -11.00
N VAL A 79 3.28 1.36 -9.90
CA VAL A 79 4.10 0.92 -8.77
C VAL A 79 3.22 0.21 -7.75
N ILE A 80 3.70 -0.90 -7.21
CA ILE A 80 3.03 -1.60 -6.10
C ILE A 80 3.74 -1.23 -4.80
N ILE A 81 2.97 -0.90 -3.78
CA ILE A 81 3.46 -0.63 -2.42
C ILE A 81 2.79 -1.62 -1.46
N ASP A 82 3.57 -2.23 -0.56
CA ASP A 82 3.07 -3.06 0.53
C ASP A 82 3.95 -2.91 1.79
N ASN A 83 3.85 -3.86 2.73
CA ASN A 83 4.54 -3.81 4.02
C ASN A 83 5.95 -4.46 4.01
N GLY A 84 6.49 -4.83 2.84
CA GLY A 84 7.84 -5.38 2.68
C GLY A 84 8.06 -6.79 3.22
N ILE A 85 7.01 -7.42 3.72
CA ILE A 85 6.99 -8.79 4.21
C ILE A 85 6.29 -9.69 3.20
N PHE A 86 6.42 -11.00 3.38
CA PHE A 86 5.94 -11.95 2.38
C PHE A 86 4.41 -11.97 2.28
N SER A 87 3.89 -11.58 1.12
CA SER A 87 2.47 -11.59 0.79
C SER A 87 2.12 -12.56 -0.35
N GLY A 88 3.11 -13.05 -1.10
CA GLY A 88 2.90 -13.84 -2.31
C GLY A 88 2.75 -13.01 -3.59
N CYS A 89 2.70 -11.67 -3.47
CA CYS A 89 2.72 -10.76 -4.61
C CYS A 89 4.10 -10.71 -5.28
N GLU A 90 5.17 -10.88 -4.50
CA GLU A 90 6.57 -10.67 -4.91
C GLU A 90 6.96 -11.50 -6.11
N LYS A 91 6.61 -12.79 -6.10
CA LYS A 91 6.93 -13.72 -7.18
C LYS A 91 6.29 -13.28 -8.50
N GLN A 92 5.08 -12.73 -8.45
CA GLN A 92 4.38 -12.26 -9.66
C GLN A 92 4.94 -10.91 -10.11
N ALA A 93 5.22 -10.00 -9.17
CA ALA A 93 5.80 -8.69 -9.46
C ALA A 93 7.18 -8.82 -10.11
N GLN A 94 8.04 -9.68 -9.54
CA GLN A 94 9.38 -9.95 -10.06
C GLN A 94 9.34 -10.54 -11.49
N ARG A 95 8.44 -11.49 -11.76
CA ARG A 95 8.27 -12.08 -13.10
C ARG A 95 7.89 -11.07 -14.17
N LYS A 96 7.23 -9.98 -13.77
CA LYS A 96 6.80 -8.89 -14.67
C LYS A 96 7.76 -7.71 -14.69
N GLY A 97 8.82 -7.71 -13.87
CA GLY A 97 9.72 -6.59 -13.74
C GLY A 97 9.08 -5.35 -13.12
N LEU A 98 8.03 -5.53 -12.31
CA LEU A 98 7.35 -4.42 -11.63
C LEU A 98 8.19 -3.86 -10.50
N LYS A 99 7.99 -2.57 -10.22
CA LYS A 99 8.48 -1.92 -9.00
C LYS A 99 7.56 -2.30 -7.84
N LEU A 100 8.10 -3.08 -6.91
CA LEU A 100 7.44 -3.47 -5.67
C LEU A 100 8.22 -2.87 -4.50
N ILE A 101 7.57 -1.98 -3.76
CA ILE A 101 8.16 -1.20 -2.67
C ILE A 101 7.58 -1.67 -1.35
N GLY A 102 8.45 -2.11 -0.44
CA GLY A 102 8.08 -2.54 0.90
C GLY A 102 8.34 -1.44 1.93
N ILE A 103 7.40 -1.18 2.81
CA ILE A 103 7.56 -0.18 3.88
C ILE A 103 7.28 -0.85 5.23
N ALA A 104 8.21 -0.73 6.16
CA ALA A 104 8.06 -1.38 7.46
C ALA A 104 8.80 -0.62 8.58
N PRO A 105 8.34 -0.74 9.83
CA PRO A 105 9.15 -0.37 11.00
C PRO A 105 10.42 -1.22 11.08
N GLU A 106 11.59 -0.61 11.20
CA GLU A 106 12.88 -1.31 11.26
C GLU A 106 12.95 -2.27 12.46
N ASN A 107 12.40 -1.86 13.59
CA ASN A 107 12.52 -2.61 14.85
C ASN A 107 11.66 -3.89 14.88
N ASP A 108 10.63 -3.99 14.02
CA ASP A 108 9.69 -5.11 14.03
C ASP A 108 9.90 -6.09 12.87
N ILE A 109 10.87 -5.84 11.98
CA ILE A 109 11.23 -6.72 10.86
C ILE A 109 12.46 -7.59 11.17
N GLN A 110 12.57 -8.69 10.44
CA GLN A 110 13.74 -9.55 10.44
C GLN A 110 14.41 -9.52 9.06
N PHE A 111 15.75 -9.49 9.07
CA PHE A 111 16.50 -9.59 7.83
C PHE A 111 16.64 -11.06 7.40
N PRO A 112 16.58 -11.34 6.08
CA PRO A 112 16.70 -12.68 5.52
C PRO A 112 18.02 -13.34 5.91
N LYS A 113 17.93 -14.57 6.42
CA LYS A 113 19.08 -15.41 6.78
C LYS A 113 19.36 -16.43 5.68
N VAL A 114 20.63 -16.80 5.50
CA VAL A 114 21.09 -17.72 4.44
C VAL A 114 20.46 -19.12 4.56
N ASN A 115 20.23 -19.59 5.79
CA ASN A 115 19.73 -20.95 6.08
C ASN A 115 18.43 -20.88 6.87
N GLN A 116 17.29 -20.76 6.18
CA GLN A 116 15.99 -20.85 6.82
C GLN A 116 15.25 -22.12 6.41
N ASN A 117 15.00 -22.98 7.40
CA ASN A 117 14.13 -24.14 7.25
C ASN A 117 12.64 -23.78 7.50
N GLN A 118 12.35 -22.55 7.92
CA GLN A 118 11.02 -22.12 8.31
C GLN A 118 10.74 -20.69 7.83
N PHE A 119 9.49 -20.45 7.46
CA PHE A 119 8.98 -19.14 7.11
C PHE A 119 8.83 -18.27 8.35
N ASN A 120 9.30 -17.03 8.29
CA ASN A 120 9.22 -16.08 9.40
C ASN A 120 8.29 -14.93 9.04
N GLN A 121 7.29 -14.68 9.89
CA GLN A 121 6.16 -13.80 9.58
C GLN A 121 6.55 -12.33 9.35
N ASN A 122 7.66 -11.87 9.94
CA ASN A 122 8.14 -10.50 9.79
C ASN A 122 9.48 -10.41 9.03
N GLU A 123 9.85 -11.46 8.30
CA GLU A 123 11.04 -11.39 7.46
C GLU A 123 10.77 -10.56 6.20
N LEU A 124 11.73 -9.70 5.84
CA LEU A 124 11.71 -8.98 4.57
C LEU A 124 11.67 -9.96 3.40
N SER A 125 10.68 -9.80 2.53
CA SER A 125 10.48 -10.76 1.44
C SER A 125 11.35 -10.47 0.23
N LYS A 126 11.96 -11.53 -0.29
CA LYS A 126 12.67 -11.47 -1.58
C LYS A 126 11.69 -11.17 -2.72
N GLY A 127 12.07 -10.25 -3.60
CA GLY A 127 11.30 -9.87 -4.79
C GLY A 127 10.81 -8.42 -4.78
N HIS A 128 10.92 -7.74 -3.65
CA HIS A 128 10.89 -6.28 -3.55
C HIS A 128 12.09 -5.67 -4.27
N THR A 129 11.85 -4.57 -4.99
CA THR A 129 12.91 -3.78 -5.63
C THR A 129 13.40 -2.65 -4.75
N GLN A 130 12.57 -2.18 -3.80
CA GLN A 130 12.92 -1.15 -2.84
C GLN A 130 12.31 -1.44 -1.46
N PHE A 131 13.01 -1.00 -0.41
CA PHE A 131 12.53 -0.98 0.96
C PHE A 131 12.66 0.41 1.56
N PHE A 132 11.67 0.79 2.37
CA PHE A 132 11.75 1.91 3.30
C PHE A 132 11.58 1.37 4.71
N LEU A 133 12.64 1.42 5.51
CA LEU A 133 12.62 0.98 6.89
C LEU A 133 12.59 2.20 7.81
N LEU A 134 11.53 2.33 8.60
CA LEU A 134 11.35 3.47 9.50
C LEU A 134 11.98 3.17 10.86
N THR A 135 12.94 3.99 11.29
CA THR A 135 13.58 3.88 12.61
C THR A 135 12.66 4.45 13.67
N ASP A 136 12.70 3.87 14.88
CA ASP A 136 11.92 4.36 16.03
C ASP A 136 10.39 4.38 15.77
N CYS A 137 9.94 3.48 14.91
CA CYS A 137 8.56 3.29 14.49
C CYS A 137 8.08 1.89 14.91
N GLN A 138 6.79 1.76 15.18
CA GLN A 138 6.07 0.49 15.31
C GLN A 138 5.09 0.32 14.15
N TRP A 139 4.57 -0.89 13.97
CA TRP A 139 3.47 -1.14 13.03
C TRP A 139 2.30 -0.17 13.25
N SER A 140 1.65 0.24 12.17
CA SER A 140 0.62 1.29 12.08
C SER A 140 1.14 2.73 12.09
N GLN A 141 2.33 3.00 12.64
CA GLN A 141 2.91 4.35 12.61
C GLN A 141 3.55 4.65 11.25
N GLU A 142 3.98 3.63 10.51
CA GLU A 142 4.56 3.77 9.17
C GLU A 142 3.54 4.17 8.09
N VAL A 143 2.26 4.02 8.40
CA VAL A 143 1.15 4.23 7.47
C VAL A 143 1.14 5.64 6.89
N LEU A 144 1.40 6.66 7.72
CA LEU A 144 1.45 8.05 7.24
C LEU A 144 2.54 8.21 6.18
N PHE A 145 3.74 7.71 6.44
CA PHE A 145 4.83 7.74 5.48
C PHE A 145 4.48 6.97 4.21
N LYS A 146 3.85 5.80 4.34
CA LYS A 146 3.44 4.95 3.21
C LYS A 146 2.47 5.64 2.27
N LEU A 147 1.43 6.29 2.81
CA LEU A 147 0.46 7.02 2.01
C LEU A 147 1.06 8.30 1.41
N LEU A 148 1.94 9.00 2.13
CA LEU A 148 2.65 10.16 1.59
C LEU A 148 3.62 9.76 0.47
N LEU A 149 4.31 8.62 0.59
CA LEU A 149 5.15 8.08 -0.47
C LEU A 149 4.32 7.78 -1.72
N ALA A 150 3.17 7.12 -1.57
CA ALA A 150 2.23 6.85 -2.65
C ALA A 150 1.77 8.15 -3.32
N LEU A 151 1.38 9.15 -2.54
CA LEU A 151 1.01 10.49 -3.01
C LEU A 151 2.14 11.14 -3.80
N LYS A 152 3.37 11.12 -3.30
CA LYS A 152 4.50 11.76 -3.99
C LYS A 152 4.88 11.03 -5.28
N ILE A 153 4.77 9.71 -5.34
CA ILE A 153 4.98 8.94 -6.58
C ILE A 153 3.91 9.32 -7.62
N ALA A 154 2.64 9.35 -7.21
CA ALA A 154 1.52 9.64 -8.10
C ALA A 154 1.47 11.11 -8.56
N GLN A 155 1.79 12.05 -7.68
CA GLN A 155 1.86 13.48 -7.99
C GLN A 155 3.02 13.81 -8.92
N GLY A 156 4.17 13.17 -8.71
CA GLY A 156 5.37 13.43 -9.47
C GLY A 156 5.90 14.87 -9.30
N ASN A 157 6.45 15.44 -10.39
CA ASN A 157 6.90 16.84 -10.42
C ASN A 157 5.88 17.70 -11.16
N LEU A 158 5.10 18.49 -10.41
CA LEU A 158 4.01 19.32 -10.94
C LEU A 158 4.46 20.32 -12.00
N ASN A 159 5.71 20.79 -11.92
CA ASN A 159 6.26 21.72 -12.91
C ASN A 159 6.46 21.05 -14.28
N LYS A 160 6.51 19.71 -14.33
CA LYS A 160 6.74 18.94 -15.56
C LYS A 160 5.50 18.19 -16.04
N ASN A 161 4.62 17.79 -15.13
CA ASN A 161 3.43 17.02 -15.47
C ASN A 161 2.26 17.49 -14.59
N PRO A 162 1.30 18.27 -15.13
CA PRO A 162 0.19 18.81 -14.34
C PRO A 162 -0.85 17.74 -13.98
N ASN A 163 -0.83 16.59 -14.67
CA ASN A 163 -1.76 15.51 -14.44
C ASN A 163 -1.21 14.57 -13.37
N HIS A 164 -1.89 14.53 -12.23
CA HIS A 164 -1.64 13.55 -11.17
C HIS A 164 -2.08 12.15 -11.61
N GLN A 165 -1.31 11.14 -11.26
CA GLN A 165 -1.73 9.75 -11.42
C GLN A 165 -2.66 9.33 -10.28
N LYS A 166 -3.39 8.23 -10.51
CA LYS A 166 -4.33 7.69 -9.53
C LYS A 166 -3.63 6.77 -8.53
N ILE A 167 -4.12 6.79 -7.30
CA ILE A 167 -3.77 5.85 -6.24
C ILE A 167 -4.98 4.96 -6.01
N VAL A 168 -4.75 3.66 -5.97
CA VAL A 168 -5.77 2.66 -5.64
C VAL A 168 -5.29 1.86 -4.45
N ASN A 169 -6.01 1.96 -3.34
CA ASN A 169 -5.77 1.14 -2.17
C ASN A 169 -6.56 -0.16 -2.29
N ILE A 170 -5.95 -1.30 -2.00
CA ILE A 170 -6.56 -2.62 -2.06
C ILE A 170 -6.51 -3.24 -0.67
N LEU A 171 -7.67 -3.35 -0.05
CA LEU A 171 -7.82 -4.01 1.25
C LEU A 171 -7.94 -5.53 1.05
N LEU A 172 -6.93 -6.25 1.53
CA LEU A 172 -6.93 -7.71 1.60
C LEU A 172 -7.36 -8.21 2.98
N GLY A 173 -7.03 -7.47 4.05
CA GLY A 173 -7.51 -7.73 5.41
C GLY A 173 -7.01 -9.05 6.00
N ASP A 174 -5.82 -9.50 5.62
CA ASP A 174 -5.17 -10.71 6.16
C ASP A 174 -4.50 -10.46 7.52
N SER A 175 -4.34 -9.18 7.89
CA SER A 175 -3.83 -8.72 9.18
C SER A 175 -4.84 -7.78 9.82
N ASP A 176 -4.82 -7.70 11.15
CA ASP A 176 -5.52 -6.74 11.99
C ASP A 176 -4.91 -5.32 11.95
N GLN A 177 -3.67 -5.17 11.48
CA GLN A 177 -2.95 -3.89 11.35
C GLN A 177 -3.36 -3.06 10.13
N TYR A 178 -4.62 -3.15 9.69
CA TYR A 178 -5.13 -2.47 8.47
C TYR A 178 -5.89 -1.18 8.75
N ILE A 179 -6.39 -1.01 9.98
CA ILE A 179 -7.41 0.00 10.29
C ILE A 179 -6.89 1.41 10.05
N GLU A 180 -5.70 1.73 10.57
CA GLU A 180 -5.09 3.06 10.39
C GLU A 180 -4.81 3.37 8.92
N GLU A 181 -4.43 2.37 8.13
CA GLU A 181 -4.17 2.54 6.70
C GLU A 181 -5.45 2.82 5.90
N VAL A 182 -6.55 2.13 6.22
CA VAL A 182 -7.85 2.43 5.64
C VAL A 182 -8.33 3.82 6.07
N ARG A 183 -8.21 4.16 7.37
CA ARG A 183 -8.62 5.46 7.91
C ARG A 183 -7.91 6.60 7.20
N LEU A 184 -6.58 6.57 7.15
CA LEU A 184 -5.79 7.63 6.52
C LEU A 184 -5.98 7.67 5.00
N ALA A 185 -6.19 6.53 4.33
CA ALA A 185 -6.52 6.52 2.91
C ALA A 185 -7.83 7.25 2.62
N VAL A 186 -8.85 7.05 3.46
CA VAL A 186 -10.14 7.77 3.37
C VAL A 186 -9.97 9.25 3.69
N GLU A 187 -9.18 9.61 4.72
CA GLU A 187 -8.88 11.02 5.05
C GLU A 187 -8.14 11.76 3.92
N PHE A 188 -7.37 11.05 3.09
CA PHE A 188 -6.73 11.59 1.90
C PHE A 188 -7.59 11.51 0.62
N ASP A 189 -8.90 11.26 0.75
CA ASP A 189 -9.84 11.11 -0.37
C ASP A 189 -9.40 10.04 -1.41
N GLN A 190 -8.74 8.98 -0.96
CA GLN A 190 -8.26 7.91 -1.83
C GLN A 190 -9.25 6.74 -1.87
N VAL A 191 -9.37 6.13 -3.05
CA VAL A 191 -10.24 4.96 -3.26
C VAL A 191 -9.67 3.74 -2.53
N VAL A 192 -10.54 3.05 -1.77
CA VAL A 192 -10.25 1.75 -1.15
C VAL A 192 -11.12 0.67 -1.78
N LEU A 193 -10.50 -0.27 -2.48
CA LEU A 193 -11.14 -1.46 -3.03
C LEU A 193 -11.09 -2.60 -2.01
N ILE A 194 -12.25 -3.06 -1.60
CA ILE A 194 -12.37 -4.20 -0.67
C ILE A 194 -12.45 -5.49 -1.47
N VAL A 195 -11.49 -6.39 -1.26
CA VAL A 195 -11.41 -7.66 -1.98
C VAL A 195 -11.89 -8.80 -1.08
N PRO A 196 -12.91 -9.60 -1.50
CA PRO A 196 -13.36 -10.73 -0.71
C PRO A 196 -12.23 -11.76 -0.53
N GLY A 197 -12.27 -12.49 0.59
CA GLY A 197 -11.31 -13.57 0.87
C GLY A 197 -10.87 -13.65 2.32
N SER A 198 -10.76 -12.52 3.02
CA SER A 198 -10.49 -12.48 4.46
C SER A 198 -11.78 -12.35 5.26
N LEU A 199 -11.74 -12.76 6.53
CA LEU A 199 -12.85 -12.57 7.47
C LEU A 199 -13.23 -11.08 7.58
N ILE A 200 -12.23 -10.20 7.63
CA ILE A 200 -12.41 -8.75 7.69
C ILE A 200 -13.13 -8.23 6.46
N CYS A 201 -12.62 -8.51 5.25
CA CYS A 201 -13.23 -8.01 4.02
C CYS A 201 -14.64 -8.58 3.81
N ASN A 202 -14.85 -9.87 4.08
CA ASN A 202 -16.15 -10.50 3.93
C ASN A 202 -17.19 -9.87 4.87
N ARG A 203 -16.80 -9.54 6.11
CA ARG A 203 -17.65 -8.81 7.06
C ARG A 203 -18.00 -7.42 6.53
N LEU A 204 -17.00 -6.63 6.12
CA LEU A 204 -17.21 -5.27 5.61
C LEU A 204 -18.13 -5.25 4.38
N ILE A 205 -17.96 -6.22 3.45
CA ILE A 205 -18.83 -6.35 2.28
C ILE A 205 -20.27 -6.66 2.70
N LYS A 206 -20.46 -7.57 3.68
CA LYS A 206 -21.79 -7.91 4.18
C LYS A 206 -22.49 -6.71 4.83
N GLU A 207 -21.76 -5.97 5.66
CA GLU A 207 -22.26 -4.76 6.32
C GLU A 207 -22.63 -3.68 5.30
N ALA A 208 -21.75 -3.41 4.33
CA ALA A 208 -22.00 -2.44 3.27
C ALA A 208 -23.25 -2.81 2.43
N ASN A 209 -23.40 -4.08 2.06
CA ASN A 209 -24.58 -4.54 1.32
C ASN A 209 -25.87 -4.38 2.13
N GLY A 210 -25.83 -4.62 3.44
CA GLY A 210 -26.97 -4.38 4.34
C GLY A 210 -27.36 -2.90 4.38
N THR A 211 -26.38 -1.99 4.48
CA THR A 211 -26.63 -0.54 4.45
C THR A 211 -27.17 -0.07 3.11
N ILE A 212 -26.65 -0.60 1.99
CA ILE A 212 -27.13 -0.26 0.64
C ILE A 212 -28.59 -0.69 0.48
N GLN A 213 -28.95 -1.91 0.89
CA GLN A 213 -30.33 -2.40 0.84
C GLN A 213 -31.28 -1.53 1.67
N GLN A 214 -30.88 -1.16 2.89
CA GLN A 214 -31.67 -0.26 3.75
C GLN A 214 -31.90 1.11 3.11
N ARG A 215 -30.88 1.70 2.49
CA ARG A 215 -31.01 2.98 1.78
C ARG A 215 -31.90 2.87 0.55
N GLN A 216 -31.78 1.79 -0.22
CA GLN A 216 -32.63 1.54 -1.38
C GLN A 216 -34.10 1.47 -0.97
N SER A 217 -34.43 0.72 0.09
CA SER A 217 -35.80 0.63 0.60
C SER A 217 -36.34 1.99 1.09
N GLN A 218 -35.52 2.80 1.75
CA GLN A 218 -35.92 4.16 2.18
C GLN A 218 -36.24 5.08 0.99
N ILE A 219 -35.45 4.99 -0.09
CA ILE A 219 -35.69 5.76 -1.31
C ILE A 219 -36.98 5.29 -2.00
N ASP A 220 -37.21 3.98 -2.05
CA ASP A 220 -38.41 3.41 -2.66
C ASP A 220 -39.67 3.82 -1.87
N ASP A 221 -39.62 3.80 -0.53
CA ASP A 221 -40.71 4.27 0.35
C ASP A 221 -40.98 5.77 0.16
N GLU A 222 -39.95 6.61 0.14
CA GLU A 222 -40.08 8.07 -0.09
C GLU A 222 -40.68 8.38 -1.47
N TYR A 223 -40.31 7.60 -2.48
CA TYR A 223 -40.84 7.73 -3.85
C TYR A 223 -42.31 7.32 -3.92
N ILE A 224 -42.71 6.24 -3.24
CA ILE A 224 -44.11 5.82 -3.13
C ILE A 224 -44.95 6.90 -2.43
N ASP A 225 -44.47 7.46 -1.32
CA ASP A 225 -45.19 8.52 -0.59
C ASP A 225 -45.39 9.79 -1.45
N LYS A 226 -44.39 10.16 -2.25
CA LYS A 226 -44.47 11.27 -3.22
C LYS A 226 -45.47 11.01 -4.35
N ILE A 227 -45.55 9.78 -4.89
CA ILE A 227 -46.53 9.42 -5.93
C ILE A 227 -47.95 9.36 -5.38
N MET A 228 -48.11 8.82 -4.17
CA MET A 228 -49.41 8.57 -3.57
C MET A 228 -50.07 9.85 -3.01
N GLY A 229 -49.43 11.02 -3.16
CA GLY A 229 -50.03 12.31 -2.85
C GLY A 229 -50.33 12.51 -1.37
N ASN A 230 -49.67 11.75 -0.48
CA ASN A 230 -49.77 11.93 0.97
C ASN A 230 -48.94 13.13 1.43
N ASN A 231 -49.23 14.33 0.89
CA ASN A 231 -48.89 15.57 1.56
C ASN A 231 -49.92 15.80 2.67
N ARG A 232 -49.62 15.31 3.87
CA ARG A 232 -50.18 15.89 5.09
C ARG A 232 -49.37 17.11 5.48
#